data_AF-A0A150QX88-F1
#
_entry.id   AF-A0A150QX88-F1
#
_cell.length_a   1.000
_cell.length_b   1.000
_cell.length_c   1.000
_cell.angle_alpha   90.00
_cell.angle_beta   90.00
_cell.angle_gamma   90.00
#
_symmetry.space_group_name_H-M   'P 1'
#
loop_
_entity.id
_entity.type
_entity.pdbx_description
1 polymer ?
#
loop_
_entity_poly.entity_id
_entity_poly.type
_entity_poly.pdbx_seq_one_letter_code
_entity_poly.pdbx_strand_id
1 'polypeptide(L)'
;MACSNGYDDDGDGYADCSDADCQWQPFCAPPREDTDVACSNGYDDDGDGLADCSDPDCSWQPYCAPWREDTEAACSNGYDDDGDGLADCSDPECQWQPYCTWWPEDTDLACSNGYDDDGDGLADCSDPGCSWQPFCAPWREDTDVACSNGYDDDGDGYADCSDPECQWQPYCVPVREDTDAACSNGYDDDGDGYADCSDSECAWLPSCTWSPEDSDVACSNGYDDDGDGLADCDDPDCQWQPFCAM
;
A
#
# COMPACT_ATOMS: atom_id res chain seq x y z
N MET A 1 -74.90 -28.30 24.74
CA MET A 1 -74.34 -27.61 23.59
C MET A 1 -73.59 -28.64 22.76
N ALA A 2 -74.24 -29.09 21.70
CA ALA A 2 -73.63 -29.80 20.60
C ALA A 2 -73.07 -28.75 19.63
N CYS A 3 -71.89 -29.02 19.11
CA CYS A 3 -71.14 -28.07 18.27
C CYS A 3 -70.94 -28.58 16.85
N SER A 4 -71.70 -29.59 16.41
CA SER A 4 -71.61 -30.17 15.06
C SER A 4 -72.96 -30.68 14.55
N ASN A 5 -74.07 -30.13 15.06
CA ASN A 5 -75.42 -30.59 14.74
C ASN A 5 -76.16 -29.65 13.77
N GLY A 6 -75.58 -28.50 13.39
CA GLY A 6 -76.19 -27.51 12.51
C GLY A 6 -77.25 -26.65 13.19
N TYR A 7 -77.35 -26.68 14.52
CA TYR A 7 -78.33 -25.92 15.29
C TYR A 7 -77.65 -24.98 16.29
N ASP A 8 -78.27 -23.82 16.50
CA ASP A 8 -77.97 -22.91 17.59
C ASP A 8 -78.59 -23.48 18.88
N ASP A 9 -77.74 -24.11 19.70
CA ASP A 9 -78.12 -24.87 20.88
C ASP A 9 -78.32 -23.99 22.14
N ASP A 10 -77.90 -22.72 22.11
CA ASP A 10 -77.93 -21.79 23.25
C ASP A 10 -78.74 -20.49 22.99
N GLY A 11 -79.11 -20.24 21.73
CA GLY A 11 -80.01 -19.19 21.26
C GLY A 11 -79.33 -17.84 21.00
N ASP A 12 -78.01 -17.80 20.82
CA ASP A 12 -77.25 -16.55 20.64
C ASP A 12 -77.18 -16.07 19.16
N GLY A 13 -77.64 -16.90 18.23
CA GLY A 13 -77.70 -16.61 16.80
C GLY A 13 -76.55 -17.20 15.96
N TYR A 14 -75.60 -17.91 16.57
CA TYR A 14 -74.53 -18.63 15.88
C TYR A 14 -74.69 -20.15 16.07
N ALA A 15 -74.18 -20.93 15.12
CA ALA A 15 -74.28 -22.40 15.18
C ALA A 15 -72.90 -23.03 14.90
N ASP A 16 -72.62 -24.15 15.57
CA ASP A 16 -71.40 -24.95 15.44
C ASP A 16 -70.13 -24.08 15.45
N CYS A 17 -69.21 -24.21 14.49
CA CYS A 17 -67.94 -23.46 14.50
C CYS A 17 -68.06 -21.95 14.27
N SER A 18 -69.26 -21.45 13.94
CA SER A 18 -69.51 -20.00 13.92
C SER A 18 -69.82 -19.44 15.32
N ASP A 19 -70.14 -20.31 16.28
CA ASP A 19 -70.41 -19.99 17.68
C ASP A 19 -69.10 -19.97 18.49
N ALA A 20 -68.89 -18.89 19.25
CA ALA A 20 -67.71 -18.68 20.09
C ALA A 20 -67.57 -19.77 21.18
N ASP A 21 -68.70 -20.27 21.70
CA ASP A 21 -68.72 -21.32 22.71
C ASP A 21 -68.35 -22.70 22.13
N CYS A 22 -68.28 -22.82 20.79
CA CYS A 22 -67.84 -24.02 20.08
C CYS A 22 -66.41 -23.92 19.51
N GLN A 23 -65.74 -22.78 19.60
CA GLN A 23 -64.37 -22.58 19.07
C GLN A 23 -63.30 -23.43 19.79
N TRP A 24 -63.57 -23.95 20.99
CA TRP A 24 -62.66 -24.89 21.65
C TRP A 24 -62.63 -26.27 20.98
N GLN A 25 -63.54 -26.56 20.05
CA GLN A 25 -63.68 -27.90 19.49
C GLN A 25 -62.57 -28.11 18.46
N PRO A 26 -61.87 -29.25 18.46
CA PRO A 26 -60.76 -29.49 17.54
C PRO A 26 -61.13 -29.37 16.05
N PHE A 27 -62.37 -29.68 15.68
CA PHE A 27 -62.86 -29.57 14.30
C PHE A 27 -63.26 -28.14 13.89
N CYS A 28 -63.28 -27.20 14.83
CA CYS A 28 -63.48 -25.77 14.57
C CYS A 28 -62.16 -25.01 14.52
N ALA A 29 -61.04 -25.65 14.86
CA ALA A 29 -59.74 -25.08 14.61
C ALA A 29 -59.54 -24.96 13.09
N PRO A 30 -58.97 -23.86 12.60
CA PRO A 30 -58.53 -23.82 11.21
C PRO A 30 -57.56 -24.99 10.96
N PRO A 31 -57.57 -25.55 9.74
CA PRO A 31 -56.53 -26.49 9.36
C PRO A 31 -55.15 -25.81 9.50
N ARG A 32 -54.11 -26.62 9.63
CA ARG A 32 -52.74 -26.16 9.85
C ARG A 32 -51.83 -26.81 8.84
N GLU A 33 -50.90 -26.04 8.30
CA GLU A 33 -49.85 -26.52 7.41
C GLU A 33 -48.56 -26.78 8.22
N ASP A 34 -48.64 -27.56 9.30
CA ASP A 34 -47.52 -27.78 10.25
C ASP A 34 -47.01 -29.22 10.27
N THR A 35 -47.18 -29.96 9.17
CA THR A 35 -46.73 -31.36 9.04
C THR A 35 -45.94 -31.60 7.77
N ASP A 36 -45.05 -32.60 7.76
CA ASP A 36 -44.25 -32.97 6.58
C ASP A 36 -45.09 -33.23 5.32
N VAL A 37 -46.28 -33.81 5.50
CA VAL A 37 -47.19 -34.12 4.38
C VAL A 37 -47.93 -32.89 3.90
N ALA A 38 -48.25 -31.95 4.80
CA ALA A 38 -48.92 -30.71 4.42
C ALA A 38 -47.94 -29.80 3.65
N CYS A 39 -46.73 -29.64 4.18
CA CYS A 39 -45.67 -28.80 3.61
C CYS A 39 -44.98 -29.33 2.34
N SER A 40 -45.44 -30.44 1.75
CA SER A 40 -44.80 -31.02 0.55
C SER A 40 -45.76 -31.61 -0.48
N ASN A 41 -47.06 -31.32 -0.37
CA ASN A 41 -48.08 -31.93 -1.21
C ASN A 41 -48.55 -31.04 -2.38
N GLY A 42 -48.09 -29.78 -2.46
CA GLY A 42 -48.49 -28.86 -3.53
C GLY A 42 -49.81 -28.13 -3.29
N TYR A 43 -50.35 -28.18 -2.08
CA TYR A 43 -51.64 -27.59 -1.72
C TYR A 43 -51.49 -26.67 -0.50
N ASP A 44 -52.26 -25.57 -0.53
CA ASP A 44 -52.51 -24.68 0.60
C ASP A 44 -53.49 -25.39 1.55
N ASP A 45 -52.96 -26.05 2.57
CA ASP A 45 -53.74 -26.93 3.45
C ASP A 45 -54.46 -26.16 4.56
N ASP A 46 -54.01 -24.94 4.89
CA ASP A 46 -54.62 -24.09 5.91
C ASP A 46 -55.54 -22.97 5.37
N GLY A 47 -55.44 -22.70 4.06
CA GLY A 47 -56.28 -21.77 3.30
C GLY A 47 -55.84 -20.31 3.37
N ASP A 48 -54.59 -20.01 3.72
CA ASP A 48 -54.07 -18.65 3.86
C ASP A 48 -53.58 -18.02 2.54
N GLY A 49 -53.44 -18.83 1.49
CA GLY A 49 -53.02 -18.44 0.15
C GLY A 49 -51.56 -18.72 -0.19
N LEU A 50 -50.79 -19.30 0.71
CA LEU A 50 -49.44 -19.82 0.51
C LEU A 50 -49.47 -21.35 0.56
N ALA A 51 -48.44 -22.01 0.02
CA ALA A 51 -48.39 -23.47 -0.02
C ALA A 51 -46.93 -23.95 0.06
N ASP A 52 -46.72 -25.08 0.72
CA ASP A 52 -45.44 -25.74 0.93
C ASP A 52 -44.37 -24.74 1.44
N CYS A 53 -43.18 -24.74 0.83
CA CYS A 53 -42.08 -23.84 1.23
C CYS A 53 -42.33 -22.35 0.97
N SER A 54 -43.43 -21.99 0.30
CA SER A 54 -43.85 -20.58 0.24
C SER A 54 -44.61 -20.16 1.48
N ASP A 55 -45.07 -21.12 2.29
CA ASP A 55 -45.80 -20.92 3.53
C ASP A 55 -44.85 -20.74 4.74
N PRO A 56 -44.99 -19.67 5.53
CA PRO A 56 -44.22 -19.46 6.75
C PRO A 56 -44.38 -20.56 7.81
N ASP A 57 -45.54 -21.22 7.90
CA ASP A 57 -45.80 -22.34 8.81
C ASP A 57 -45.00 -23.59 8.42
N CYS A 58 -44.47 -23.65 7.19
CA CYS A 58 -43.57 -24.68 6.69
C CYS A 58 -42.07 -24.31 6.75
N SER A 59 -41.71 -23.10 7.18
CA SER A 59 -40.32 -22.62 7.21
C SER A 59 -39.36 -23.44 8.07
N TRP A 60 -39.87 -24.24 9.00
CA TRP A 60 -39.07 -25.14 9.84
C TRP A 60 -38.65 -26.43 9.12
N GLN A 61 -39.23 -26.72 7.95
CA GLN A 61 -38.91 -27.90 7.16
C GLN A 61 -37.50 -27.78 6.57
N PRO A 62 -36.63 -28.79 6.74
CA PRO A 62 -35.27 -28.74 6.21
C PRO A 62 -35.18 -28.55 4.69
N TYR A 63 -36.17 -29.03 3.95
CA TYR A 63 -36.23 -28.88 2.49
C TYR A 63 -36.81 -27.53 2.04
N CYS A 64 -37.35 -26.73 2.95
CA CYS A 64 -37.78 -25.35 2.71
C CYS A 64 -36.73 -24.33 3.13
N ALA A 65 -35.67 -24.77 3.82
CA ALA A 65 -34.49 -23.95 3.99
C ALA A 65 -33.88 -23.68 2.60
N PRO A 66 -33.40 -22.44 2.34
CA PRO A 66 -32.54 -22.20 1.19
C PRO A 66 -31.39 -23.20 1.23
N TRP A 67 -31.03 -23.71 0.06
CA TRP A 67 -29.79 -24.47 -0.08
C TRP A 67 -28.65 -23.57 0.40
N ARG A 68 -27.60 -24.18 0.95
CA ARG A 68 -26.41 -23.43 1.37
C ARG A 68 -25.23 -24.01 0.63
N GLU A 69 -24.40 -23.13 0.11
CA GLU A 69 -23.10 -23.50 -0.42
C GLU A 69 -22.06 -23.62 0.71
N ASP A 70 -22.25 -24.53 1.67
CA ASP A 70 -21.37 -24.66 2.86
C ASP A 70 -20.59 -25.99 2.92
N THR A 71 -20.67 -26.80 1.86
CA THR A 71 -19.99 -28.10 1.79
C THR A 71 -18.81 -28.07 0.84
N GLU A 72 -17.77 -28.87 1.12
CA GLU A 72 -16.57 -28.96 0.27
C GLU A 72 -16.89 -29.29 -1.19
N ALA A 73 -17.93 -30.10 -1.44
CA ALA A 73 -18.34 -30.47 -2.80
C ALA A 73 -19.19 -29.39 -3.51
N ALA A 74 -19.86 -28.53 -2.75
CA ALA A 74 -20.60 -27.41 -3.30
C ALA A 74 -19.62 -26.28 -3.66
N CYS A 75 -18.78 -25.91 -2.69
CA CYS A 75 -17.77 -24.86 -2.80
C CYS A 75 -16.58 -25.13 -3.76
N SER A 76 -16.57 -26.23 -4.53
CA SER A 76 -15.46 -26.56 -5.44
C SER A 76 -15.90 -27.13 -6.79
N ASN A 77 -17.18 -27.03 -7.13
CA ASN A 77 -17.72 -27.67 -8.33
C ASN A 77 -17.93 -26.71 -9.51
N GLY A 78 -17.72 -25.41 -9.34
CA GLY A 78 -17.89 -24.42 -10.41
C GLY A 78 -19.33 -23.95 -10.61
N TYR A 79 -20.25 -24.25 -9.68
CA TYR A 79 -21.67 -23.92 -9.76
C TYR A 79 -22.11 -23.16 -8.51
N ASP A 80 -23.01 -22.18 -8.73
CA ASP A 80 -23.79 -21.49 -7.70
C ASP A 80 -24.90 -22.45 -7.22
N ASP A 81 -24.63 -23.17 -6.12
CA ASP A 81 -25.48 -24.28 -5.66
C ASP A 81 -26.67 -23.80 -4.81
N ASP A 82 -26.64 -22.57 -4.28
CA ASP A 82 -27.74 -21.97 -3.54
C ASP A 82 -28.51 -20.87 -4.29
N GLY A 83 -28.01 -20.45 -5.45
CA GLY A 83 -28.68 -19.58 -6.40
C GLY A 83 -28.59 -18.10 -6.05
N ASP A 84 -27.62 -17.68 -5.24
CA ASP A 84 -27.47 -16.29 -4.80
C ASP A 84 -26.68 -15.40 -5.80
N GLY A 85 -26.05 -16.03 -6.80
CA GLY A 85 -25.27 -15.40 -7.86
C GLY A 85 -23.75 -15.41 -7.63
N LEU A 86 -23.27 -16.00 -6.55
CA LEU A 86 -21.87 -16.26 -6.24
C LEU A 86 -21.62 -17.78 -6.33
N ALA A 87 -20.36 -18.19 -6.54
CA ALA A 87 -20.01 -19.59 -6.67
C ALA A 87 -18.62 -19.85 -6.12
N ASP A 88 -18.43 -21.02 -5.53
CA ASP A 88 -17.20 -21.51 -4.91
C ASP A 88 -16.60 -20.45 -3.97
N CYS A 89 -15.29 -20.19 -4.06
CA CYS A 89 -14.61 -19.22 -3.19
C CYS A 89 -15.05 -17.76 -3.36
N SER A 90 -15.86 -17.44 -4.37
CA SER A 90 -16.49 -16.11 -4.46
C SER A 90 -17.68 -15.98 -3.52
N ASP A 91 -18.21 -17.11 -3.04
CA ASP A 91 -19.34 -17.21 -2.13
C ASP A 91 -18.89 -17.04 -0.66
N PRO A 92 -19.53 -16.15 0.15
CA PRO A 92 -19.20 -15.95 1.56
C PRO A 92 -19.36 -17.21 2.44
N GLU A 93 -20.29 -18.09 2.11
CA GLU A 93 -20.57 -19.35 2.79
C GLU A 93 -19.40 -20.34 2.60
N CYS A 94 -18.68 -20.20 1.49
CA CYS A 94 -17.49 -20.99 1.14
C CYS A 94 -16.16 -20.44 1.67
N GLN A 95 -16.09 -19.21 2.17
CA GLN A 95 -14.82 -18.60 2.63
C GLN A 95 -14.13 -19.37 3.77
N TRP A 96 -14.86 -20.19 4.52
CA TRP A 96 -14.30 -21.03 5.58
C TRP A 96 -13.63 -22.30 5.06
N GLN A 97 -13.80 -22.64 3.78
CA GLN A 97 -13.18 -23.83 3.20
C GLN A 97 -11.65 -23.65 3.11
N PRO A 98 -10.83 -24.65 3.47
CA PRO A 98 -9.37 -24.52 3.50
C PRO A 98 -8.70 -24.10 2.20
N TYR A 99 -9.35 -24.31 1.06
CA TYR A 99 -8.87 -23.90 -0.27
C TYR A 99 -9.43 -22.54 -0.72
N CYS A 100 -10.43 -22.00 -0.01
CA CYS A 100 -10.91 -20.63 -0.17
C CYS A 100 -10.33 -19.69 0.89
N THR A 101 -9.73 -20.24 1.95
CA THR A 101 -8.85 -19.47 2.82
C THR A 101 -7.58 -19.19 2.06
N TRP A 102 -7.48 -17.98 1.52
CA TRP A 102 -6.26 -17.42 0.98
C TRP A 102 -5.14 -17.54 2.02
N TRP A 103 -4.17 -18.41 1.75
CA TRP A 103 -2.96 -18.48 2.54
C TRP A 103 -2.13 -17.28 2.14
N PRO A 104 -1.68 -16.43 3.07
CA PRO A 104 -0.90 -15.26 2.71
C PRO A 104 0.38 -15.67 1.97
N GLU A 105 0.67 -14.96 0.88
CA GLU A 105 1.94 -15.08 0.15
C GLU A 105 3.06 -14.35 0.93
N ASP A 106 3.32 -14.79 2.16
CA ASP A 106 4.20 -14.08 3.12
C ASP A 106 5.40 -14.93 3.58
N THR A 107 5.79 -15.93 2.78
CA THR A 107 6.95 -16.78 3.06
C THR A 107 7.94 -16.77 1.91
N ASP A 108 9.22 -17.02 2.19
CA ASP A 108 10.28 -17.08 1.17
C ASP A 108 9.94 -18.07 0.04
N LEU A 109 9.30 -19.20 0.38
CA LEU A 109 8.92 -20.21 -0.60
C LEU A 109 7.71 -19.80 -1.42
N ALA A 110 6.72 -19.14 -0.80
CA ALA A 110 5.54 -18.66 -1.52
C ALA A 110 5.94 -17.59 -2.53
N CYS A 111 6.71 -16.60 -2.08
CA CYS A 111 7.19 -15.49 -2.90
C CYS A 111 8.25 -15.85 -3.98
N SER A 112 8.61 -17.12 -4.16
CA SER A 112 9.65 -17.51 -5.13
C SER A 112 9.36 -18.80 -5.90
N ASN A 113 8.12 -19.31 -5.83
CA ASN A 113 7.76 -20.59 -6.44
C ASN A 113 7.09 -20.45 -7.82
N GLY A 114 6.75 -19.23 -8.27
CA GLY A 114 6.09 -19.00 -9.55
C GLY A 114 4.56 -19.18 -9.54
N TYR A 115 3.94 -19.25 -8.36
CA TYR A 115 2.50 -19.45 -8.17
C TYR A 115 1.90 -18.31 -7.35
N ASP A 116 0.64 -18.01 -7.66
CA ASP A 116 -0.23 -17.12 -6.89
C ASP A 116 -0.81 -17.93 -5.71
N ASP A 117 -0.10 -17.95 -4.58
CA ASP A 117 -0.45 -18.78 -3.42
C ASP A 117 -1.60 -18.19 -2.59
N ASP A 118 -1.83 -16.88 -2.70
CA ASP A 118 -2.90 -16.16 -2.02
C ASP A 118 -4.04 -15.70 -2.95
N GLY A 119 -4.09 -16.28 -4.15
CA GLY A 119 -5.18 -16.26 -5.13
C GLY A 119 -5.71 -14.87 -5.49
N ASP A 120 -4.89 -13.83 -5.37
CA ASP A 120 -5.27 -12.44 -5.63
C ASP A 120 -5.05 -12.01 -7.10
N GLY A 121 -4.40 -12.88 -7.88
CA GLY A 121 -4.06 -12.70 -9.29
C GLY A 121 -2.64 -12.19 -9.54
N LEU A 122 -1.84 -11.99 -8.50
CA LEU A 122 -0.43 -11.63 -8.55
C LEU A 122 0.41 -12.81 -8.01
N ALA A 123 1.69 -12.85 -8.36
CA ALA A 123 2.57 -13.95 -7.95
C ALA A 123 4.01 -13.44 -7.75
N ASP A 124 4.70 -14.04 -6.79
CA ASP A 124 6.07 -13.74 -6.39
C ASP A 124 6.28 -12.22 -6.23
N CYS A 125 7.34 -11.65 -6.83
CA CYS A 125 7.66 -10.22 -6.73
C CYS A 125 6.66 -9.29 -7.41
N SER A 126 5.68 -9.81 -8.15
CA SER A 126 4.56 -8.99 -8.64
C SER A 126 3.50 -8.80 -7.55
N ASP A 127 3.53 -9.64 -6.51
CA ASP A 127 2.61 -9.62 -5.38
C ASP A 127 3.06 -8.60 -4.29
N PRO A 128 2.16 -7.70 -3.81
CA PRO A 128 2.48 -6.73 -2.75
C PRO A 128 2.82 -7.38 -1.39
N GLY A 129 2.22 -8.53 -1.08
CA GLY A 129 2.54 -9.40 0.05
C GLY A 129 3.98 -9.91 0.03
N CYS A 130 4.61 -9.96 -1.14
CA CYS A 130 6.02 -10.34 -1.31
C CYS A 130 7.01 -9.17 -1.43
N SER A 131 6.54 -7.92 -1.45
CA SER A 131 7.40 -6.73 -1.64
C SER A 131 8.50 -6.53 -0.57
N TRP A 132 8.36 -7.15 0.59
CA TRP A 132 9.36 -7.11 1.67
C TRP A 132 10.55 -8.07 1.43
N GLN A 133 10.41 -9.00 0.48
CA GLN A 133 11.46 -9.96 0.17
C GLN A 133 12.68 -9.25 -0.45
N PRO A 134 13.90 -9.51 0.04
CA PRO A 134 15.10 -8.87 -0.49
C PRO A 134 15.35 -9.13 -1.98
N PHE A 135 14.88 -10.26 -2.50
CA PHE A 135 15.01 -10.61 -3.93
C PHE A 135 13.89 -10.01 -4.81
N CYS A 136 12.84 -9.46 -4.19
CA CYS A 136 11.79 -8.69 -4.86
C CYS A 136 12.03 -7.18 -4.78
N ALA A 137 12.93 -6.75 -3.92
CA ALA A 137 13.43 -5.39 -3.98
C ALA A 137 14.07 -5.17 -5.37
N PRO A 138 13.82 -4.01 -6.01
CA PRO A 138 14.66 -3.61 -7.13
C PRO A 138 16.11 -3.71 -6.68
N TRP A 139 16.96 -4.25 -7.56
CA TRP A 139 18.40 -4.19 -7.37
C TRP A 139 18.77 -2.74 -7.08
N ARG A 140 19.77 -2.51 -6.24
CA ARG A 140 20.23 -1.15 -5.96
C ARG A 140 21.66 -1.04 -6.43
N GLU A 141 21.97 0.05 -7.12
CA GLU A 141 23.34 0.39 -7.46
C GLU A 141 24.04 1.07 -6.26
N ASP A 142 24.12 0.39 -5.11
CA ASP A 142 24.56 1.00 -3.84
C ASP A 142 25.90 0.46 -3.31
N THR A 143 26.60 -0.36 -4.12
CA THR A 143 27.87 -1.00 -3.75
C THR A 143 29.04 -0.52 -4.59
N ASP A 144 30.26 -0.61 -4.05
CA ASP A 144 31.48 -0.22 -4.77
C ASP A 144 31.66 -0.94 -6.12
N VAL A 145 31.24 -2.21 -6.19
CA VAL A 145 31.33 -3.01 -7.42
C VAL A 145 30.26 -2.58 -8.41
N ALA A 146 29.04 -2.31 -7.94
CA ALA A 146 27.95 -1.90 -8.80
C ALA A 146 28.24 -0.53 -9.42
N CYS A 147 28.60 0.44 -8.58
CA CYS A 147 28.92 1.82 -8.98
C CYS A 147 30.22 2.02 -9.79
N SER A 148 30.93 0.95 -10.19
CA SER A 148 32.18 1.07 -10.95
C SER A 148 32.37 0.03 -12.05
N ASN A 149 31.32 -0.72 -12.40
CA ASN A 149 31.41 -1.81 -13.36
C ASN A 149 31.03 -1.41 -14.80
N GLY A 150 30.51 -0.20 -15.03
CA GLY A 150 30.09 0.26 -16.36
C GLY A 150 28.69 -0.19 -16.79
N TYR A 151 27.86 -0.68 -15.87
CA TYR A 151 26.52 -1.18 -16.12
C TYR A 151 25.51 -0.49 -15.20
N ASP A 152 24.29 -0.31 -15.73
CA ASP A 152 23.09 0.07 -14.98
C ASP A 152 22.58 -1.19 -14.26
N ASP A 153 22.97 -1.36 -13.00
CA ASP A 153 22.72 -2.60 -12.25
C ASP A 153 21.31 -2.67 -11.64
N ASP A 154 20.62 -1.53 -11.52
CA ASP A 154 19.24 -1.45 -11.03
C ASP A 154 18.17 -1.19 -12.09
N GLY A 155 18.58 -0.86 -13.31
CA GLY A 155 17.75 -0.73 -14.50
C GLY A 155 17.00 0.61 -14.59
N ASP A 156 17.44 1.64 -13.88
CA ASP A 156 16.78 2.94 -13.83
C ASP A 156 17.18 3.89 -14.99
N GLY A 157 18.21 3.51 -15.75
CA GLY A 157 18.75 4.21 -16.91
C GLY A 157 19.99 5.08 -16.64
N TYR A 158 20.48 5.11 -15.40
CA TYR A 158 21.77 5.69 -15.03
C TYR A 158 22.78 4.57 -14.71
N ALA A 159 24.06 4.91 -14.70
CA ALA A 159 25.12 3.92 -14.45
C ALA A 159 26.34 4.61 -13.82
N ASP A 160 26.98 3.90 -12.90
CA ASP A 160 28.12 4.33 -12.10
C ASP A 160 27.91 5.75 -11.53
N CYS A 161 28.89 6.65 -11.64
CA CYS A 161 28.78 8.02 -11.12
C CYS A 161 27.71 8.90 -11.78
N SER A 162 27.04 8.44 -12.84
CA SER A 162 25.85 9.14 -13.37
C SER A 162 24.60 8.80 -12.58
N ASP A 163 24.63 7.71 -11.83
CA ASP A 163 23.57 7.20 -10.99
C ASP A 163 23.48 7.97 -9.64
N PRO A 164 22.29 8.47 -9.23
CA PRO A 164 22.11 9.17 -7.95
C PRO A 164 22.47 8.33 -6.72
N GLU A 165 22.23 7.02 -6.76
CA GLU A 165 22.56 6.04 -5.73
C GLU A 165 24.09 5.86 -5.64
N CYS A 166 24.84 6.14 -6.70
CA CYS A 166 26.31 6.09 -6.66
C CYS A 166 26.98 7.41 -6.26
N GLN A 167 26.26 8.52 -6.13
CA GLN A 167 26.87 9.84 -5.88
C GLN A 167 27.63 9.96 -4.55
N TRP A 168 27.33 9.10 -3.56
CA TRP A 168 28.08 9.09 -2.30
C TRP A 168 29.46 8.41 -2.41
N GLN A 169 29.72 7.71 -3.52
CA GLN A 169 30.98 7.01 -3.71
C GLN A 169 32.13 8.01 -3.82
N PRO A 170 33.25 7.83 -3.09
CA PRO A 170 34.34 8.81 -3.05
C PRO A 170 34.94 9.17 -4.42
N TYR A 171 34.84 8.28 -5.40
CA TYR A 171 35.32 8.48 -6.76
C TYR A 171 34.29 9.11 -7.71
N CYS A 172 33.03 9.23 -7.28
CA CYS A 172 31.97 9.93 -8.00
C CYS A 172 31.75 11.36 -7.51
N VAL A 173 32.25 11.68 -6.32
CA VAL A 173 32.30 13.05 -5.83
C VAL A 173 33.39 13.80 -6.62
N PRO A 174 33.08 14.98 -7.19
CA PRO A 174 34.09 15.84 -7.79
C PRO A 174 35.23 16.09 -6.79
N VAL A 175 36.47 16.02 -7.27
CA VAL A 175 37.61 16.52 -6.48
C VAL A 175 37.34 18.00 -6.19
N ARG A 176 37.71 18.48 -5.01
CA ARG A 176 37.50 19.87 -4.61
C ARG A 176 38.83 20.54 -4.35
N GLU A 177 38.97 21.78 -4.76
CA GLU A 177 40.14 22.60 -4.50
C GLU A 177 39.87 23.49 -3.27
N ASP A 178 39.72 22.88 -2.09
CA ASP A 178 39.35 23.60 -0.85
C ASP A 178 40.35 23.46 0.31
N THR A 179 41.54 22.94 0.01
CA THR A 179 42.61 22.77 1.01
C THR A 179 43.79 23.68 0.73
N ASP A 180 44.51 24.10 1.78
CA ASP A 180 45.70 24.97 1.69
C ASP A 180 46.77 24.42 0.73
N ALA A 181 46.92 23.09 0.66
CA ALA A 181 47.88 22.44 -0.23
C ALA A 181 47.40 22.31 -1.68
N ALA A 182 46.09 22.30 -1.92
CA ALA A 182 45.52 22.32 -3.27
C ALA A 182 45.58 23.76 -3.82
N CYS A 183 45.05 24.70 -3.04
CA CYS A 183 44.97 26.13 -3.37
C CYS A 183 46.27 26.94 -3.32
N SER A 184 47.45 26.28 -3.33
CA SER A 184 48.74 26.98 -3.34
C SER A 184 49.83 26.25 -4.13
N ASN A 185 49.46 25.25 -4.92
CA ASN A 185 50.41 24.38 -5.61
C ASN A 185 50.60 24.71 -7.10
N GLY A 186 49.83 25.65 -7.66
CA GLY A 186 49.94 26.07 -9.06
C GLY A 186 49.21 25.17 -10.05
N TYR A 187 48.35 24.26 -9.59
CA TYR A 187 47.57 23.33 -10.41
C TYR A 187 46.08 23.52 -10.15
N ASP A 188 45.28 23.31 -11.20
CA ASP A 188 43.82 23.16 -11.17
C ASP A 188 43.54 21.72 -10.72
N ASP A 189 43.30 21.53 -9.42
CA ASP A 189 43.21 20.20 -8.79
C ASP A 189 41.81 19.58 -8.92
N ASP A 190 40.77 20.39 -9.16
CA ASP A 190 39.40 19.93 -9.40
C ASP A 190 39.01 19.85 -10.88
N GLY A 191 39.82 20.45 -11.77
CA GLY A 191 39.68 20.43 -13.22
C GLY A 191 38.63 21.41 -13.76
N ASP A 192 38.22 22.42 -12.99
CA ASP A 192 37.16 23.37 -13.38
C ASP A 192 37.69 24.51 -14.30
N GLY A 193 39.00 24.61 -14.45
CA GLY A 193 39.71 25.60 -15.28
C GLY A 193 40.24 26.81 -14.52
N TYR A 194 40.02 26.88 -13.21
CA TYR A 194 40.61 27.84 -12.29
C TYR A 194 41.66 27.14 -11.41
N ALA A 195 42.58 27.89 -10.83
CA ALA A 195 43.67 27.33 -10.02
C ALA A 195 44.04 28.29 -8.90
N ASP A 196 44.38 27.73 -7.75
CA ASP A 196 44.74 28.43 -6.52
C ASP A 196 43.72 29.54 -6.18
N CYS A 197 44.18 30.74 -5.82
CA CYS A 197 43.31 31.85 -5.47
C CYS A 197 42.45 32.42 -6.62
N SER A 198 42.63 31.93 -7.86
CA SER A 198 41.69 32.22 -8.94
C SER A 198 40.45 31.33 -8.87
N ASP A 199 40.51 30.25 -8.10
CA ASP A 199 39.42 29.32 -7.83
C ASP A 199 38.49 29.86 -6.72
N SER A 200 37.19 29.71 -6.93
CA SER A 200 36.16 30.18 -5.98
C SER A 200 36.04 29.33 -4.71
N GLU A 201 36.43 28.06 -4.77
CA GLU A 201 36.51 27.13 -3.65
C GLU A 201 37.68 27.50 -2.71
N CYS A 202 38.77 28.04 -3.28
CA CYS A 202 39.93 28.54 -2.55
C CYS A 202 39.73 29.89 -1.86
N ALA A 203 38.73 30.69 -2.27
CA ALA A 203 38.52 32.06 -1.83
C ALA A 203 38.39 32.26 -0.30
N TRP A 204 38.04 31.20 0.43
CA TRP A 204 37.86 31.24 1.89
C TRP A 204 39.13 30.92 2.67
N LEU A 205 40.18 30.44 1.99
CA LEU A 205 41.42 30.03 2.65
C LEU A 205 42.29 31.23 2.99
N PRO A 206 42.99 31.21 4.14
CA PRO A 206 43.89 32.30 4.54
C PRO A 206 44.95 32.68 3.51
N SER A 207 45.36 31.73 2.66
CA SER A 207 46.28 31.93 1.54
C SER A 207 45.72 32.83 0.42
N CYS A 208 44.40 32.88 0.29
CA CYS A 208 43.68 33.63 -0.74
C CYS A 208 42.81 34.76 -0.16
N THR A 209 42.74 34.88 1.18
CA THR A 209 42.24 36.08 1.82
C THR A 209 43.37 37.10 1.91
N TRP A 210 43.44 37.96 0.89
CA TRP A 210 44.26 39.16 0.91
C TRP A 210 43.92 39.98 2.16
N SER A 211 44.89 40.08 3.08
CA SER A 211 44.73 40.94 4.26
C SER A 211 44.97 42.36 3.80
N PRO A 212 44.05 43.31 4.02
CA PRO A 212 44.16 44.66 3.48
C PRO A 212 45.53 45.30 3.78
N GLU A 213 46.11 46.00 2.80
CA GLU A 213 47.31 46.82 3.00
C GLU A 213 46.94 48.10 3.80
N ASP A 214 46.46 47.94 5.04
CA ASP A 214 45.82 49.01 5.82
C ASP A 214 46.60 49.41 7.08
N SER A 215 47.88 49.02 7.16
CA SER A 215 48.73 49.35 8.29
C SER A 215 49.88 50.27 7.89
N ASP A 216 50.32 51.14 8.82
CA ASP A 216 51.46 52.04 8.59
C ASP A 216 52.73 51.27 8.15
N VAL A 217 52.89 50.03 8.62
CA VAL A 217 54.04 49.17 8.27
C VAL A 217 53.86 48.51 6.92
N ALA A 218 52.63 48.15 6.55
CA ALA A 218 52.35 47.56 5.24
C ALA A 218 52.57 48.61 4.14
N CYS A 219 51.90 49.76 4.30
CA CYS A 219 51.96 50.90 3.38
C CYS A 219 53.31 51.62 3.23
N SER A 220 54.39 51.17 3.86
CA SER A 220 55.69 51.87 3.78
C SER A 220 56.92 50.97 3.71
N ASN A 221 56.74 49.67 3.49
CA ASN A 221 57.82 48.69 3.53
C ASN A 221 58.36 48.28 2.15
N GLY A 222 57.75 48.72 1.05
CA GLY A 222 58.18 48.37 -0.31
C GLY A 222 57.63 47.06 -0.86
N TYR A 223 56.64 46.44 -0.20
CA TYR A 223 56.04 45.17 -0.59
C TYR A 223 54.53 45.32 -0.81
N ASP A 224 54.03 44.55 -1.78
CA ASP A 224 52.60 44.31 -2.00
C ASP A 224 52.13 43.27 -0.97
N ASP A 225 51.71 43.75 0.21
CA ASP A 225 51.41 42.91 1.37
C ASP A 225 50.03 42.25 1.31
N ASP A 226 49.12 42.78 0.49
CA ASP A 226 47.80 42.19 0.26
C ASP A 226 47.73 41.35 -1.02
N GLY A 227 48.68 41.50 -1.95
CA GLY A 227 48.82 40.66 -3.13
C GLY A 227 47.97 41.09 -4.31
N ASP A 228 47.46 42.33 -4.33
CA ASP A 228 46.60 42.85 -5.40
C ASP A 228 47.39 43.37 -6.63
N GLY A 229 48.72 43.43 -6.51
CA GLY A 229 49.65 43.88 -7.56
C GLY A 229 50.09 45.34 -7.43
N LEU A 230 49.65 46.05 -6.39
CA LEU A 230 50.07 47.40 -6.03
C LEU A 230 50.78 47.36 -4.67
N ALA A 231 51.60 48.38 -4.37
CA ALA A 231 52.39 48.39 -3.14
C ALA A 231 52.51 49.81 -2.59
N ASP A 232 52.50 49.94 -1.26
CA ASP A 232 52.63 51.20 -0.54
C ASP A 232 51.68 52.28 -1.10
N CYS A 233 52.18 53.48 -1.40
CA CYS A 233 51.37 54.61 -1.86
C CYS A 233 50.79 54.46 -3.27
N ASP A 234 51.22 53.46 -4.03
CA ASP A 234 50.58 53.11 -5.29
C ASP A 234 49.32 52.25 -5.06
N ASP A 235 49.16 51.70 -3.85
CA ASP A 235 48.02 50.90 -3.43
C ASP A 235 46.81 51.76 -2.96
N PRO A 236 45.58 51.51 -3.45
CA PRO A 236 44.35 52.19 -3.02
C PRO A 236 44.05 52.10 -1.53
N ASP A 237 44.35 50.97 -0.91
CA ASP A 237 44.16 50.70 0.51
C ASP A 237 45.16 51.47 1.38
N CYS A 238 46.22 52.04 0.79
CA CYS A 238 47.18 52.92 1.47
C CYS A 238 46.95 54.43 1.25
N GLN A 239 46.01 54.83 0.39
CA GLN A 239 45.83 56.26 0.02
C GLN A 239 45.35 57.16 1.17
N TRP A 240 44.77 56.58 2.21
CA TRP A 240 44.41 57.26 3.47
C TRP A 240 45.61 57.63 4.34
N GLN A 241 46.78 57.05 4.10
CA GLN A 241 47.99 57.31 4.88
C GLN A 241 48.56 58.71 4.59
N PRO A 242 48.90 59.50 5.62
CA PRO A 242 49.30 60.90 5.45
C PRO A 242 50.62 61.08 4.69
N PHE A 243 51.46 60.04 4.58
CA PHE A 243 52.71 60.08 3.81
C PHE A 243 52.53 59.78 2.32
N CYS A 244 51.40 59.19 1.91
CA CYS A 244 51.04 58.97 0.50
C CYS A 244 50.35 60.18 -0.14
N ALA A 245 50.03 61.20 0.64
CA ALA A 245 49.34 62.42 0.21
C ALA A 245 50.28 63.58 -0.18
N MET A 246 51.58 63.33 -0.40
CA MET A 246 52.61 64.35 -0.71
C MET A 246 53.11 64.33 -2.15
#